data_AF-A0A520Y9Y0-F1
#
_entry.id   AF-A0A520Y9Y0-F1
#
_cell.length_a   1.000
_cell.length_b   1.000
_cell.length_c   1.000
_cell.angle_alpha   90.00
_cell.angle_beta   90.00
_cell.angle_gamma   90.00
#
_symmetry.space_group_name_H-M   'P 1'
#
loop_
_entity.id
_entity.type
_entity.pdbx_description
1 polymer ?
#
loop_
_entity_poly.entity_id
_entity_poly.type
_entity_poly.pdbx_seq_one_letter_code
_entity_poly.pdbx_strand_id
1 'polypeptide(L)'
;MRKPFTKAWIARLVSSLYLLAPFTVTAHSDNHYGHRSDGHAPIGVMADHFHNQGEWMLTLRTMNMSMKNEKTDFTVPVTASTPLEMETQMTMLGGMYGLSDSITLMMNLPYLDREMEMLMPGMMGGAASKVTTEASGFGDLKLGGAVRLRETETDRLHTTLMLSVPTGSIDETANMAMPGAMQNEMLLAPMMQLGSGTYDLISALTYVAFQLKTSVGAQWKNVVRVDENDRDYSLPNQNQATAWLAYNVDDSFSTSIRGQYFT
;
A
#
# COMPACT_ATOMS: atom_id res chain seq x y z
N MET A 1 -26.13 11.09 15.82
CA MET A 1 -25.09 12.08 15.44
C MET A 1 -23.74 11.62 15.98
N ARG A 2 -22.93 10.93 15.17
CA ARG A 2 -21.56 10.54 15.55
C ARG A 2 -20.59 11.45 14.79
N LYS A 3 -19.70 12.11 15.52
CA LYS A 3 -18.78 13.12 14.99
C LYS A 3 -17.78 12.46 14.02
N PRO A 4 -17.46 13.07 12.88
CA PRO A 4 -16.42 12.58 12.00
C PRO A 4 -15.06 12.72 12.70
N PHE A 5 -14.26 11.64 12.64
CA PHE A 5 -12.86 11.62 13.09
C PHE A 5 -12.10 12.77 12.42
N THR A 6 -11.52 13.65 13.23
CA THR A 6 -10.78 14.83 12.80
C THR A 6 -9.51 14.42 12.05
N LYS A 7 -9.36 14.98 10.84
CA LYS A 7 -8.17 14.83 9.98
C LYS A 7 -6.92 15.32 10.72
N ALA A 8 -6.11 14.39 11.21
CA ALA A 8 -4.72 14.68 11.59
C ALA A 8 -3.84 14.47 10.35
N TRP A 9 -3.09 15.50 9.98
CA TRP A 9 -2.10 15.44 8.91
C TRP A 9 -0.97 14.51 9.36
N ILE A 10 -0.87 13.33 8.75
CA ILE A 10 0.21 12.37 8.99
C ILE A 10 1.29 12.65 7.94
N ALA A 11 2.45 13.14 8.38
CA ALA A 11 3.65 13.09 7.56
C ALA A 11 4.09 11.62 7.47
N ARG A 12 4.14 11.08 6.24
CA ARG A 12 4.58 9.70 5.97
C ARG A 12 5.96 9.74 5.34
N LEU A 13 6.95 9.14 6.00
CA LEU A 13 8.29 8.96 5.46
C LEU A 13 8.40 7.50 5.03
N VAL A 14 8.40 7.26 3.71
CA VAL A 14 8.53 5.92 3.14
C VAL A 14 9.98 5.75 2.70
N SER A 15 10.77 5.00 3.47
CA SER A 15 12.08 4.53 3.06
C SER A 15 11.94 3.11 2.49
N SER A 16 12.64 2.81 1.40
CA SER A 16 12.62 1.47 0.80
C SER A 16 14.03 1.04 0.42
N LEU A 17 14.44 -0.16 0.84
CA LEU A 17 15.72 -0.80 0.52
C LEU A 17 15.43 -2.09 -0.27
N TYR A 18 16.14 -2.33 -1.37
CA TYR A 18 15.88 -3.49 -2.24
C TYR A 18 17.15 -4.27 -2.60
N LEU A 19 17.04 -5.59 -2.55
CA LEU A 19 17.92 -6.56 -3.20
C LEU A 19 17.17 -7.15 -4.41
N LEU A 20 17.57 -6.77 -5.62
CA LEU A 20 17.18 -7.43 -6.86
C LEU A 20 18.24 -8.47 -7.20
N ALA A 21 17.94 -9.75 -7.03
CA ALA A 21 18.71 -10.83 -7.64
C ALA A 21 18.08 -11.12 -9.02
N PRO A 22 18.79 -10.89 -10.15
CA PRO A 22 18.25 -11.24 -11.45
C PRO A 22 18.31 -12.77 -11.61
N PHE A 23 17.16 -13.43 -11.52
CA PHE A 23 16.98 -14.71 -12.20
C PHE A 23 16.31 -14.41 -13.54
N THR A 24 17.10 -14.41 -14.61
CA THR A 24 16.60 -14.33 -15.98
C THR A 24 15.96 -15.66 -16.36
N VAL A 25 14.63 -15.69 -16.41
CA VAL A 25 13.91 -16.65 -17.25
C VAL A 25 13.52 -15.89 -18.51
N THR A 26 14.15 -16.24 -19.63
CA THR A 26 13.93 -15.57 -20.91
C THR A 26 12.53 -15.89 -21.43
N ALA A 27 11.63 -14.92 -21.38
CA ALA A 27 10.45 -14.85 -22.23
C ALA A 27 10.65 -13.66 -23.17
N HIS A 28 10.77 -13.94 -24.48
CA HIS A 28 10.88 -12.91 -25.51
C HIS A 28 9.56 -12.13 -25.57
N SER A 29 9.59 -10.84 -25.23
CA SER A 29 8.50 -9.91 -25.53
C SER A 29 8.99 -8.93 -26.60
N ASP A 30 8.37 -8.97 -27.79
CA ASP A 30 8.52 -7.94 -28.82
C ASP A 30 7.70 -6.71 -28.41
N ASN A 31 8.17 -6.03 -27.36
CA ASN A 31 7.59 -4.77 -26.93
C ASN A 31 8.66 -3.69 -27.11
N HIS A 32 8.40 -2.67 -27.92
CA HIS A 32 9.37 -1.61 -28.27
C HIS A 32 10.00 -0.91 -27.05
N TYR A 33 9.39 -1.05 -25.87
CA TYR A 33 9.83 -0.49 -24.58
C TYR A 33 10.28 -1.52 -23.54
N GLY A 34 10.07 -2.82 -23.78
CA GLY A 34 10.45 -3.89 -22.84
C GLY A 34 11.97 -4.01 -22.64
N HIS A 35 12.76 -3.44 -23.56
CA HIS A 35 14.22 -3.42 -23.52
C HIS A 35 14.82 -2.16 -22.88
N ARG A 36 14.01 -1.14 -22.56
CA ARG A 36 14.52 0.08 -21.93
C ARG A 36 14.56 -0.05 -20.42
N SER A 37 15.63 0.43 -19.81
CA SER A 37 15.81 0.44 -18.36
C SER A 37 14.77 1.31 -17.61
N ASP A 38 14.03 2.17 -18.31
CA ASP A 38 12.86 2.92 -17.80
C ASP A 38 11.50 2.39 -18.29
N GLY A 39 11.45 1.17 -18.85
CA GLY A 39 10.20 0.53 -19.30
C GLY A 39 9.23 0.19 -18.16
N HIS A 40 9.71 0.26 -16.91
CA HIS A 40 8.95 0.05 -15.68
C HIS A 40 8.85 1.36 -14.88
N ALA A 41 7.69 1.57 -14.26
CA ALA A 41 7.54 2.68 -13.33
C ALA A 41 8.37 2.46 -12.05
N PRO A 42 8.65 3.52 -11.29
CA PRO A 42 9.39 3.42 -10.04
C PRO A 42 8.71 2.52 -9.04
N ILE A 43 9.54 1.86 -8.24
CA ILE A 43 9.13 0.86 -7.28
C ILE A 43 8.03 1.35 -6.32
N GLY A 44 6.88 0.67 -6.32
CA GLY A 44 5.68 1.01 -5.53
C GLY A 44 4.55 1.67 -6.33
N VAL A 45 4.73 1.88 -7.64
CA VAL A 45 3.60 1.97 -8.58
C VAL A 45 3.14 0.55 -8.86
N MET A 46 1.93 0.20 -8.43
CA MET A 46 1.36 -1.11 -8.71
C MET A 46 0.81 -1.15 -10.13
N ALA A 47 0.96 -2.29 -10.80
CA ALA A 47 0.45 -2.54 -12.15
C ALA A 47 0.95 -1.49 -13.16
N ASP A 48 2.23 -1.18 -13.15
CA ASP A 48 2.85 -0.21 -14.05
C ASP A 48 3.03 -0.72 -15.48
N HIS A 49 2.98 -2.04 -15.68
CA HIS A 49 3.21 -2.72 -16.94
C HIS A 49 2.22 -3.88 -17.15
N PHE A 50 2.25 -4.44 -18.36
CA PHE A 50 1.35 -5.49 -18.85
C PHE A 50 2.14 -6.66 -19.39
N HIS A 51 1.45 -7.78 -19.46
CA HIS A 51 1.94 -9.00 -20.09
C HIS A 51 1.12 -9.33 -21.32
N ASN A 52 1.80 -9.75 -22.39
CA ASN A 52 1.14 -10.26 -23.58
C ASN A 52 0.52 -11.63 -23.32
N GLN A 53 -0.28 -12.14 -24.26
CA GLN A 53 -0.95 -13.42 -24.08
C GLN A 53 0.03 -14.55 -23.71
N GLY A 54 -0.25 -15.23 -22.60
CA GLY A 54 0.54 -16.38 -22.13
C GLY A 54 1.79 -16.03 -21.32
N GLU A 55 2.18 -14.76 -21.26
CA GLU A 55 3.26 -14.32 -20.38
C GLU A 55 2.79 -14.31 -18.92
N TRP A 56 3.70 -14.62 -18.00
CA TRP A 56 3.45 -14.56 -16.57
C TRP A 56 4.62 -13.92 -15.83
N MET A 57 4.30 -13.31 -14.69
CA MET A 57 5.30 -12.75 -13.79
C MET A 57 4.92 -13.09 -12.35
N LEU A 58 5.92 -13.48 -11.56
CA LEU A 58 5.82 -13.55 -10.11
C LEU A 58 6.63 -12.40 -9.51
N THR A 59 6.09 -11.78 -8.48
CA THR A 59 6.70 -10.64 -7.81
C THR A 59 6.70 -10.87 -6.31
N LEU A 60 7.81 -10.54 -5.66
CA LEU A 60 7.91 -10.43 -4.22
C LEU A 60 8.38 -9.01 -3.91
N ARG A 61 7.56 -8.24 -3.22
CA ARG A 61 7.84 -6.83 -2.89
C ARG A 61 7.80 -6.65 -1.39
N THR A 62 8.81 -6.03 -0.81
CA THR A 62 8.78 -5.60 0.59
C THR A 62 8.65 -4.08 0.66
N MET A 63 7.85 -3.58 1.59
CA MET A 63 7.64 -2.16 1.84
C MET A 63 7.66 -1.92 3.34
N ASN A 64 8.47 -0.97 3.77
CA ASN A 64 8.47 -0.48 5.15
C ASN A 64 7.84 0.91 5.17
N MET A 65 6.92 1.12 6.10
CA MET A 65 6.23 2.38 6.32
C MET A 65 6.37 2.78 7.78
N SER A 66 6.93 3.95 8.00
CA SER A 66 6.98 4.59 9.32
C SER A 66 6.01 5.77 9.33
N MET A 67 5.18 5.85 10.36
CA MET A 67 4.31 6.99 10.63
C MET A 67 4.59 7.48 12.03
N LYS A 68 4.87 8.77 12.15
CA LYS A 68 5.08 9.44 13.44
C LYS A 68 4.11 10.59 13.59
N ASN A 69 3.55 10.70 14.78
CA ASN A 69 2.70 11.82 15.15
C ASN A 69 3.59 12.98 15.63
N GLU A 70 3.55 14.11 14.93
CA GLU A 70 4.37 15.30 15.25
C GLU A 70 3.90 16.02 16.53
N LYS A 71 2.68 15.74 17.00
CA LYS A 71 2.15 16.30 18.24
C LYS A 71 2.50 15.42 19.43
N THR A 72 3.76 15.49 19.88
CA THR A 72 4.26 14.79 21.07
C THR A 72 4.22 15.65 22.35
N ASP A 73 3.84 16.92 22.27
CA ASP A 73 3.73 17.80 23.45
C ASP A 73 2.41 17.52 24.20
N PHE A 74 2.43 16.49 25.03
CA PHE A 74 1.33 16.12 25.92
C PHE A 74 1.34 16.98 27.20
N THR A 75 1.22 18.31 27.05
CA THR A 75 0.99 19.25 28.18
C THR A 75 -0.46 19.26 28.67
N VAL A 76 -1.35 18.51 27.99
CA VAL A 76 -2.77 18.38 28.29
C VAL A 76 -3.04 16.93 28.72
N PRO A 77 -3.87 16.66 29.75
CA PRO A 77 -4.21 15.30 30.14
C PRO A 77 -4.75 14.51 28.95
N VAL A 78 -4.02 13.45 28.60
CA VAL A 78 -4.41 12.49 27.57
C VAL A 78 -5.72 11.89 28.01
N THR A 79 -6.78 12.18 27.25
CA THR A 79 -8.16 11.75 27.56
C THR A 79 -8.60 10.59 26.66
N ALA A 80 -7.80 10.26 25.64
CA ALA A 80 -8.03 9.16 24.70
C ALA A 80 -6.69 8.56 24.25
N SER A 81 -6.70 7.27 23.90
CA SER A 81 -5.55 6.56 23.33
C SER A 81 -5.06 7.27 22.07
N THR A 82 -3.78 7.66 22.06
CA THR A 82 -3.19 8.42 20.95
C THR A 82 -2.03 7.63 20.34
N PRO A 83 -2.06 7.30 19.03
CA PRO A 83 -0.93 6.68 18.36
C PRO A 83 0.24 7.68 18.28
N LEU A 84 1.43 7.23 18.69
CA LEU A 84 2.67 8.00 18.65
C LEU A 84 3.46 7.67 17.40
N GLU A 85 3.79 6.39 17.26
CA GLU A 85 4.61 5.85 16.19
C GLU A 85 3.99 4.54 15.71
N MET A 86 4.04 4.31 14.41
CA MET A 86 3.59 3.07 13.79
C MET A 86 4.58 2.67 12.70
N GLU A 87 5.12 1.47 12.85
CA GLU A 87 5.94 0.82 11.85
C GLU A 87 5.11 -0.28 11.20
N THR A 88 5.19 -0.38 9.87
CA THR A 88 4.53 -1.42 9.10
C THR A 88 5.51 -1.97 8.10
N GLN A 89 5.79 -3.26 8.20
CA GLN A 89 6.49 -4.02 7.19
C GLN A 89 5.46 -4.83 6.41
N MET A 90 5.45 -4.68 5.10
CA MET A 90 4.55 -5.37 4.20
C MET A 90 5.36 -6.17 3.20
N THR A 91 5.20 -7.50 3.20
CA THR A 91 5.68 -8.38 2.13
C THR A 91 4.53 -8.76 1.23
N MET A 92 4.51 -8.27 0.01
CA MET A 92 3.50 -8.57 -0.99
C MET A 92 4.01 -9.64 -1.95
N LEU A 93 3.31 -10.77 -1.99
CA LEU A 93 3.46 -11.77 -3.03
C LEU A 93 2.45 -11.48 -4.14
N GLY A 94 2.94 -11.17 -5.34
CA GLY A 94 2.10 -10.85 -6.49
C GLY A 94 2.32 -11.82 -7.65
N GLY A 95 1.27 -12.01 -8.44
CA GLY A 95 1.31 -12.76 -9.69
C GLY A 95 0.57 -12.01 -10.77
N MET A 96 1.10 -12.05 -11.99
CA MET A 96 0.47 -11.49 -13.17
C MET A 96 0.43 -12.53 -14.29
N TYR A 97 -0.66 -12.56 -15.05
CA TYR A 97 -0.81 -13.45 -16.21
C TYR A 97 -1.50 -12.72 -17.36
N GLY A 98 -0.84 -12.63 -18.52
CA GLY A 98 -1.42 -12.05 -19.72
C GLY A 98 -2.49 -12.97 -20.30
N LEU A 99 -3.75 -12.65 -20.09
CA LEU A 99 -4.88 -13.40 -20.66
C LEU A 99 -4.99 -13.15 -22.17
N SER A 100 -4.66 -11.94 -22.61
CA SER A 100 -4.55 -11.51 -24.00
C SER A 100 -3.54 -10.37 -24.10
N ASP A 101 -3.20 -9.92 -25.31
CA ASP A 101 -2.24 -8.82 -25.50
C ASP A 101 -2.70 -7.48 -24.89
N SER A 102 -4.00 -7.33 -24.58
CA SER A 102 -4.55 -6.11 -23.97
C SER A 102 -5.00 -6.30 -22.51
N ILE A 103 -5.07 -7.53 -22.00
CA ILE A 103 -5.61 -7.84 -20.67
C ILE A 103 -4.62 -8.69 -19.89
N THR A 104 -4.23 -8.17 -18.73
CA THR A 104 -3.38 -8.89 -17.77
C THR A 104 -4.15 -9.11 -16.47
N LEU A 105 -4.28 -10.35 -16.04
CA LEU A 105 -4.82 -10.72 -14.74
C LEU A 105 -3.77 -10.52 -13.66
N MET A 106 -4.22 -10.15 -12.46
CA MET A 106 -3.36 -9.84 -11.33
C MET A 106 -3.91 -10.44 -10.04
N MET A 107 -3.00 -10.93 -9.22
CA MET A 107 -3.24 -11.39 -7.86
C MET A 107 -2.19 -10.80 -6.94
N ASN A 108 -2.58 -10.26 -5.78
CA ASN A 108 -1.66 -9.80 -4.76
C ASN A 108 -2.12 -10.30 -3.38
N LEU A 109 -1.22 -10.97 -2.67
CA LEU A 109 -1.40 -11.43 -1.31
C LEU A 109 -0.37 -10.72 -0.40
N PRO A 110 -0.80 -9.76 0.43
CA PRO A 110 0.08 -9.10 1.37
C PRO A 110 0.21 -9.90 2.67
N TYR A 111 1.42 -10.01 3.17
CA TYR A 111 1.74 -10.33 4.56
C TYR A 111 2.17 -9.04 5.26
N LEU A 112 1.57 -8.75 6.40
CA LEU A 112 1.75 -7.52 7.16
C LEU A 112 2.37 -7.87 8.50
N ASP A 113 3.29 -7.04 8.94
CA ASP A 113 3.83 -6.99 10.29
C ASP A 113 3.75 -5.52 10.74
N ARG A 114 3.01 -5.27 11.81
CA ARG A 114 2.69 -3.94 12.30
C ARG A 114 3.05 -3.84 13.76
N GLU A 115 3.76 -2.77 14.08
CA GLU A 115 4.05 -2.36 15.45
C GLU A 115 3.55 -0.93 15.64
N MET A 116 2.85 -0.67 16.74
CA MET A 116 2.39 0.67 17.07
C MET A 116 2.65 0.97 18.54
N GLU A 117 3.32 2.09 18.80
CA GLU A 117 3.43 2.68 20.13
C GLU A 117 2.25 3.64 20.32
N MET A 118 1.44 3.39 21.36
CA MET A 118 0.32 4.23 21.73
C MET A 118 0.52 4.81 23.12
N LEU A 119 0.10 6.06 23.30
CA LEU A 119 -0.04 6.67 24.61
C LEU A 119 -1.46 6.45 25.12
N MET A 120 -1.59 5.66 26.18
CA MET A 120 -2.87 5.36 26.81
C MET A 120 -3.10 6.31 27.99
N PRO A 121 -4.34 6.83 28.17
CA PRO A 121 -4.68 7.63 29.34
C PRO A 121 -4.60 6.76 30.61
N GLY A 122 -4.05 7.32 31.68
CA GLY A 122 -4.05 6.64 32.99
C GLY A 122 -5.46 6.57 33.57
N MET A 123 -5.81 5.42 34.15
CA MET A 123 -7.10 5.26 34.83
C MET A 123 -7.13 6.06 36.15
N MET A 124 -8.28 6.66 36.47
CA MET A 124 -8.54 7.34 37.75
C MET A 124 -7.50 8.42 38.15
N GLY A 125 -7.05 9.25 37.19
CA GLY A 125 -6.07 10.32 37.44
C GLY A 125 -4.62 9.85 37.52
N GLY A 126 -4.35 8.58 37.19
CA GLY A 126 -2.99 8.07 37.00
C GLY A 126 -2.28 8.70 35.80
N ALA A 127 -0.95 8.61 35.79
CA ALA A 127 -0.13 9.08 34.67
C ALA A 127 -0.45 8.30 33.39
N ALA A 128 -0.39 8.96 32.24
CA ALA A 128 -0.47 8.30 30.94
C ALA A 128 0.69 7.30 30.78
N SER A 129 0.40 6.15 30.20
CA SER A 129 1.38 5.08 29.99
C SER A 129 1.53 4.78 28.51
N LYS A 130 2.77 4.55 28.08
CA LYS A 130 3.05 4.04 26.74
C LYS A 130 2.81 2.54 26.69
N VAL A 131 2.14 2.08 25.63
CA VAL A 131 1.88 0.66 25.36
C VAL A 131 2.23 0.39 23.91
N THR A 132 3.06 -0.62 23.68
CA THR A 132 3.37 -1.13 22.35
C THR A 132 2.44 -2.29 22.02
N THR A 133 1.90 -2.30 20.81
CA THR A 133 1.05 -3.36 20.29
C THR A 133 1.56 -3.85 18.94
N GLU A 134 1.48 -5.15 18.72
CA GLU A 134 1.97 -5.81 17.52
C GLU A 134 0.85 -6.66 16.89
N ALA A 135 0.85 -6.74 15.56
CA ALA A 135 -0.03 -7.63 14.81
C ALA A 135 0.67 -8.08 13.52
N SER A 136 0.66 -9.38 13.25
CA SER A 136 1.26 -9.91 12.02
C SER A 136 0.43 -11.03 11.39
N GLY A 137 0.43 -11.09 10.07
CA GLY A 137 -0.30 -12.10 9.31
C GLY A 137 -0.67 -11.66 7.91
N PHE A 138 -1.47 -12.48 7.23
CA PHE A 138 -1.96 -12.16 5.89
C PHE A 138 -3.04 -11.07 5.95
N GLY A 139 -2.93 -10.10 5.05
CA GLY A 139 -3.99 -9.13 4.80
C GLY A 139 -4.96 -9.61 3.73
N ASP A 140 -5.69 -8.67 3.15
CA ASP A 140 -6.71 -8.95 2.16
C ASP A 140 -6.13 -9.36 0.81
N LEU A 141 -6.65 -10.45 0.26
CA LEU A 141 -6.33 -10.93 -1.08
C LEU A 141 -6.91 -9.97 -2.12
N LYS A 142 -6.07 -9.50 -3.04
CA LYS A 142 -6.48 -8.62 -4.14
C LYS A 142 -6.42 -9.35 -5.45
N LEU A 143 -7.54 -9.40 -6.16
CA LEU A 143 -7.68 -10.05 -7.45
C LEU A 143 -8.23 -9.06 -8.47
N GLY A 144 -7.77 -9.15 -9.72
CA GLY A 144 -8.35 -8.35 -10.78
C GLY A 144 -7.50 -8.38 -12.03
N GLY A 145 -7.44 -7.25 -12.71
CA GLY A 145 -6.64 -7.14 -13.91
C GLY A 145 -6.47 -5.71 -14.36
N ALA A 146 -5.59 -5.56 -15.33
CA ALA A 146 -5.34 -4.32 -15.99
C ALA A 146 -5.67 -4.46 -17.47
N VAL A 147 -6.20 -3.38 -18.04
CA VAL A 147 -6.58 -3.28 -19.45
C VAL A 147 -5.77 -2.15 -20.10
N ARG A 148 -5.09 -2.48 -21.18
CA ARG A 148 -4.38 -1.53 -22.04
C ARG A 148 -5.41 -0.72 -22.83
N LEU A 149 -5.43 0.60 -22.64
CA LEU A 149 -6.36 1.49 -23.34
C LEU A 149 -5.74 2.07 -24.60
N ARG A 150 -4.46 2.44 -24.53
CA ARG A 150 -3.69 2.97 -25.65
C ARG A 150 -2.23 2.67 -25.45
N GLU A 151 -1.57 2.31 -26.54
CA GLU A 151 -0.12 2.19 -26.60
C GLU A 151 0.35 2.68 -27.97
N THR A 152 1.29 3.61 -27.96
CA THR A 152 1.95 4.13 -29.16
C THR A 152 3.46 4.07 -28.98
N GLU A 153 4.19 4.49 -30.00
CA GLU A 153 5.63 4.69 -29.90
C GLU A 153 6.04 5.82 -28.94
N THR A 154 5.14 6.55 -28.27
CA THR A 154 5.56 7.64 -27.37
C THR A 154 4.77 7.69 -26.06
N ASP A 155 3.66 6.97 -25.98
CA ASP A 155 2.80 6.98 -24.80
C ASP A 155 2.14 5.62 -24.54
N ARG A 156 1.83 5.39 -23.27
CA ARG A 156 1.07 4.25 -22.78
C ARG A 156 0.02 4.75 -21.81
N LEU A 157 -1.21 4.32 -22.01
CA LEU A 157 -2.33 4.57 -21.12
C LEU A 157 -3.01 3.25 -20.80
N HIS A 158 -3.24 3.02 -19.51
CA HIS A 158 -3.92 1.83 -19.06
C HIS A 158 -4.72 2.05 -17.78
N THR A 159 -5.70 1.18 -17.60
CA THR A 159 -6.52 1.14 -16.41
C THR A 159 -6.34 -0.18 -15.67
N THR A 160 -6.50 -0.15 -14.35
CA THR A 160 -6.46 -1.31 -13.47
C THR A 160 -7.73 -1.33 -12.65
N LEU A 161 -8.35 -2.50 -12.59
CA LEU A 161 -9.50 -2.77 -11.73
C LEU A 161 -9.21 -4.01 -10.91
N MET A 162 -9.29 -3.89 -9.59
CA MET A 162 -9.09 -5.00 -8.66
C MET A 162 -10.17 -4.96 -7.57
N LEU A 163 -10.50 -6.14 -7.06
CA LEU A 163 -11.31 -6.35 -5.89
C LEU A 163 -10.41 -6.86 -4.76
N SER A 164 -10.49 -6.22 -3.60
CA SER A 164 -9.93 -6.71 -2.35
C SER A 164 -10.99 -7.55 -1.65
N VAL A 165 -10.68 -8.82 -1.40
CA VAL A 165 -11.53 -9.76 -0.67
C VAL A 165 -11.07 -9.76 0.80
N PRO A 166 -11.97 -9.60 1.78
CA PRO A 166 -11.62 -9.47 3.20
C PRO A 166 -11.19 -10.80 3.81
N THR A 167 -10.03 -11.31 3.40
CA THR A 167 -9.41 -12.53 3.94
C THR A 167 -8.49 -12.24 5.12
N GLY A 168 -8.09 -10.97 5.31
CA GLY A 168 -7.25 -10.56 6.42
C GLY A 168 -8.03 -10.54 7.73
N SER A 169 -7.36 -10.93 8.82
CA SER A 169 -7.97 -10.91 10.15
C SER A 169 -8.30 -9.47 10.57
N ILE A 170 -9.49 -9.31 11.14
CA ILE A 170 -9.89 -8.09 11.84
C ILE A 170 -10.01 -8.30 13.35
N ASP A 171 -9.68 -9.48 13.86
CA ASP A 171 -9.87 -9.88 15.26
C ASP A 171 -8.58 -9.80 16.09
N GLU A 172 -7.54 -9.12 15.60
CA GLU A 172 -6.24 -9.06 16.28
C GLU A 172 -6.37 -8.36 17.65
N THR A 173 -5.94 -9.07 18.69
CA THR A 173 -5.95 -8.62 20.09
C THR A 173 -4.54 -8.51 20.62
N ALA A 174 -4.29 -7.56 21.51
CA ALA A 174 -3.05 -7.52 22.27
C ALA A 174 -3.31 -7.46 23.78
N ASN A 175 -2.37 -8.03 24.54
CA ASN A 175 -2.33 -7.91 25.99
C ASN A 175 -1.88 -6.51 26.37
N MET A 176 -2.84 -5.64 26.65
CA MET A 176 -2.55 -4.28 27.08
C MET A 176 -2.39 -4.28 28.60
N ALA A 177 -1.14 -4.18 29.07
CA ALA A 177 -0.86 -3.99 30.48
C ALA A 177 -1.20 -2.54 30.89
N MET A 178 -2.49 -2.29 31.14
CA MET A 178 -2.95 -1.01 31.68
C MET A 178 -2.59 -0.95 33.17
N PRO A 179 -1.88 0.09 33.65
CA PRO A 179 -1.54 0.21 35.07
C PRO A 179 -2.79 0.15 35.96
N GLY A 180 -2.88 -0.89 36.79
CA GLY A 180 -4.00 -1.10 37.72
C GLY A 180 -5.18 -1.95 37.20
N ALA A 181 -5.12 -2.47 35.96
CA ALA A 181 -6.08 -3.45 35.45
C ALA A 181 -5.44 -4.86 35.38
N MET A 182 -6.26 -5.91 35.47
CA MET A 182 -5.82 -7.26 35.06
C MET A 182 -5.39 -7.22 33.59
N GLN A 183 -4.36 -8.00 33.23
CA GLN A 183 -4.01 -8.21 31.83
C GLN A 183 -5.24 -8.78 31.13
N ASN A 184 -5.86 -7.95 30.29
CA ASN A 184 -7.00 -8.34 29.48
C ASN A 184 -6.54 -8.27 28.03
N GLU A 185 -6.86 -9.31 27.27
CA GLU A 185 -6.78 -9.29 25.81
C GLU A 185 -7.79 -8.26 25.31
N MET A 186 -7.28 -7.19 24.72
CA MET A 186 -8.08 -6.12 24.15
C MET A 186 -7.95 -6.12 22.65
N LEU A 187 -9.06 -5.88 21.97
CA LEU A 187 -9.08 -5.75 20.53
C LEU A 187 -8.24 -4.55 20.09
N LEU A 188 -7.36 -4.77 19.12
CA LEU A 188 -6.53 -3.72 18.54
C LEU A 188 -7.37 -2.73 17.74
N ALA A 189 -6.87 -1.48 17.67
CA ALA A 189 -7.51 -0.43 16.88
C ALA A 189 -7.68 -0.85 15.41
N PRO A 190 -8.71 -0.35 14.70
CA PRO A 190 -8.96 -0.70 13.30
C PRO A 190 -7.76 -0.52 12.35
N MET A 191 -6.84 0.41 12.65
CA MET A 191 -5.62 0.62 11.85
C MET A 191 -4.54 -0.46 12.07
N MET A 192 -4.63 -1.23 13.15
CA MET A 192 -3.72 -2.34 13.44
C MET A 192 -4.22 -3.69 12.90
N GLN A 193 -5.50 -3.76 12.52
CA GLN A 193 -6.09 -4.96 11.93
C GLN A 193 -5.48 -5.28 10.56
N LEU A 194 -5.28 -6.56 10.28
CA LEU A 194 -4.55 -7.03 9.08
C LEU A 194 -5.38 -6.90 7.81
N GLY A 195 -6.70 -7.04 7.91
CA GLY A 195 -7.68 -6.80 6.85
C GLY A 195 -8.48 -5.51 7.02
N SER A 196 -9.19 -5.09 5.97
CA SER A 196 -10.21 -4.03 6.05
C SER A 196 -11.53 -4.55 6.64
N GLY A 197 -11.79 -5.86 6.50
CA GLY A 197 -13.07 -6.49 6.82
C GLY A 197 -14.18 -6.18 5.82
N THR A 198 -13.88 -5.46 4.73
CA THR A 198 -14.84 -5.05 3.69
C THR A 198 -14.38 -5.48 2.30
N TYR A 199 -15.32 -5.58 1.36
CA TYR A 199 -14.96 -5.71 -0.05
C TYR A 199 -14.52 -4.33 -0.58
N ASP A 200 -13.27 -4.21 -1.03
CA ASP A 200 -12.75 -2.94 -1.52
C ASP A 200 -12.61 -2.98 -3.05
N LEU A 201 -13.28 -2.07 -3.76
CA LEU A 201 -13.06 -1.85 -5.18
C LEU A 201 -11.88 -0.89 -5.37
N ILE A 202 -10.84 -1.38 -6.03
CA ILE A 202 -9.63 -0.64 -6.34
C ILE A 202 -9.63 -0.34 -7.83
N SER A 203 -9.63 0.95 -8.18
CA SER A 203 -9.45 1.41 -9.56
C SER A 203 -8.18 2.24 -9.68
N ALA A 204 -7.46 2.12 -10.79
CA ALA A 204 -6.33 2.99 -11.07
C ALA A 204 -6.24 3.31 -12.55
N LEU A 205 -5.92 4.56 -12.87
CA LEU A 205 -5.60 5.02 -14.21
C LEU A 205 -4.13 5.42 -14.23
N THR A 206 -3.37 4.89 -15.17
CA THR A 206 -1.93 5.15 -15.29
C THR A 206 -1.60 5.58 -16.70
N TYR A 207 -0.85 6.68 -16.80
CA TYR A 207 -0.34 7.22 -18.06
C TYR A 207 1.17 7.37 -17.95
N VAL A 208 1.89 6.93 -18.98
CA VAL A 208 3.34 7.06 -19.09
C VAL A 208 3.67 7.58 -20.48
N ALA A 209 4.48 8.62 -20.55
CA ALA A 209 5.02 9.16 -21.79
C ALA A 209 6.52 8.88 -21.85
N PHE A 210 6.98 8.32 -22.96
CA PHE A 210 8.37 7.99 -23.23
C PHE A 210 8.97 9.01 -24.19
N GLN A 211 10.10 9.59 -23.81
CA GLN A 211 10.98 10.36 -24.68
C GLN A 211 12.34 9.64 -24.81
N LEU A 212 13.25 10.18 -25.61
CA LEU A 212 14.55 9.54 -25.90
C LEU A 212 15.36 9.16 -24.66
N LYS A 213 15.46 10.05 -23.66
CA LYS A 213 16.23 9.80 -22.42
C LYS A 213 15.42 9.92 -21.13
N THR A 214 14.15 10.29 -21.23
CA THR A 214 13.28 10.52 -20.08
C THR A 214 11.97 9.80 -20.25
N SER A 215 11.37 9.43 -19.14
CA SER A 215 9.97 9.02 -19.08
C SER A 215 9.27 9.73 -17.94
N VAL A 216 8.05 10.16 -18.20
CA VAL A 216 7.20 10.84 -17.24
C VAL A 216 5.95 10.02 -17.08
N GLY A 217 5.56 9.74 -15.84
CA GLY A 217 4.34 9.01 -15.58
C GLY A 217 3.51 9.60 -14.46
N ALA A 218 2.22 9.32 -14.53
CA ALA A 218 1.25 9.67 -13.52
C ALA A 218 0.27 8.51 -13.31
N GLN A 219 -0.08 8.25 -12.07
CA GLN A 219 -1.09 7.28 -11.67
C GLN A 219 -2.07 7.92 -10.70
N TRP A 220 -3.36 7.78 -10.99
CA TRP A 220 -4.42 8.06 -10.06
C TRP A 220 -5.06 6.75 -9.63
N LYS A 221 -5.09 6.48 -8.33
CA LYS A 221 -5.64 5.27 -7.72
C LYS A 221 -6.73 5.64 -6.72
N ASN A 222 -7.84 4.94 -6.78
CA ASN A 222 -8.97 5.11 -5.89
C ASN A 222 -9.34 3.76 -5.26
N VAL A 223 -9.61 3.79 -3.96
CA VAL A 223 -10.10 2.64 -3.18
C VAL A 223 -11.45 3.02 -2.61
N VAL A 224 -12.50 2.41 -3.13
CA VAL A 224 -13.86 2.50 -2.60
C VAL A 224 -14.11 1.27 -1.75
N ARG A 225 -14.44 1.48 -0.48
CA ARG A 225 -14.82 0.40 0.43
C ARG A 225 -16.32 0.22 0.36
N VAL A 226 -16.74 -0.98 0.00
CA VAL A 226 -18.14 -1.33 -0.14
C VAL A 226 -18.57 -2.00 1.15
N ASP A 227 -19.62 -1.43 1.74
CA ASP A 227 -20.30 -1.91 2.95
C ASP A 227 -19.57 -1.65 4.29
N GLU A 228 -20.26 -1.94 5.38
CA GLU A 228 -19.72 -2.05 6.73
C GLU A 228 -19.26 -3.50 6.99
N ASN A 229 -18.21 -3.68 7.79
CA ASN A 229 -17.74 -5.02 8.16
C ASN A 229 -18.57 -5.64 9.29
N ASP A 230 -18.26 -6.89 9.65
CA ASP A 230 -18.92 -7.66 10.73
C ASP A 230 -18.81 -7.02 12.14
N ARG A 231 -18.14 -5.88 12.26
CA ARG A 231 -18.00 -5.07 13.47
C ARG A 231 -18.57 -3.66 13.31
N ASP A 232 -19.48 -3.47 12.36
CA ASP A 232 -20.23 -2.25 12.10
C ASP A 232 -19.33 -1.02 11.85
N TYR A 233 -18.18 -1.21 11.20
CA TYR A 233 -17.32 -0.11 10.75
C TYR A 233 -16.83 -0.29 9.31
N SER A 234 -16.47 0.82 8.66
CA SER A 234 -15.73 0.82 7.41
C SER A 234 -14.58 1.81 7.50
N LEU A 235 -13.44 1.43 6.92
CA LEU A 235 -12.33 2.37 6.76
C LEU A 235 -12.73 3.45 5.72
N PRO A 236 -12.18 4.67 5.82
CA PRO A 236 -12.50 5.71 4.85
C PRO A 236 -12.02 5.33 3.45
N ASN A 237 -12.73 5.79 2.42
CA ASN A 237 -12.26 5.73 1.04
C ASN A 237 -10.93 6.45 0.91
N GLN A 238 -10.08 5.98 -0.01
CA GLN A 238 -8.76 6.56 -0.23
C GLN A 238 -8.58 6.95 -1.69
N ASN A 239 -8.03 8.14 -1.90
CA ASN A 239 -7.56 8.58 -3.20
C ASN A 239 -6.06 8.80 -3.12
N GLN A 240 -5.35 8.32 -4.13
CA GLN A 240 -3.91 8.48 -4.24
C GLN A 240 -3.58 9.01 -5.64
N ALA A 241 -2.82 10.09 -5.68
CA ALA A 241 -2.17 10.58 -6.90
C ALA A 241 -0.67 10.35 -6.78
N THR A 242 -0.07 9.75 -7.80
CA THR A 242 1.36 9.49 -7.88
C THR A 242 1.88 10.07 -9.18
N ALA A 243 3.01 10.75 -9.14
CA ALA A 243 3.70 11.22 -10.34
C ALA A 243 5.19 10.88 -10.22
N TRP A 244 5.82 10.60 -11.35
CA TRP A 244 7.25 10.31 -11.39
C TRP A 244 7.90 10.80 -12.67
N LEU A 245 9.20 10.99 -12.55
CA LEU A 245 10.11 11.26 -13.66
C LEU A 245 11.26 10.26 -13.55
N ALA A 246 11.54 9.56 -14.65
CA ALA A 246 12.71 8.71 -14.79
C ALA A 246 13.62 9.25 -15.91
N TYR A 247 14.92 9.05 -15.72
CA TYR A 247 15.97 9.48 -16.64
C TYR A 247 16.92 8.30 -16.88
N ASN A 248 17.15 7.98 -18.14
CA ASN A 248 18.13 6.96 -18.54
C ASN A 248 19.50 7.62 -18.60
N VAL A 249 20.40 7.17 -17.72
CA VAL A 249 21.80 7.57 -17.76
C VAL A 249 22.49 6.87 -18.92
N ASP A 250 22.23 5.57 -19.06
CA ASP A 250 22.72 4.69 -20.12
C ASP A 250 21.64 3.66 -20.47
N ASP A 251 21.87 2.85 -21.51
CA ASP A 251 20.94 1.80 -21.96
C ASP A 251 20.63 0.76 -20.86
N SER A 252 21.54 0.61 -19.89
CA SER A 252 21.42 -0.34 -18.78
C SER A 252 21.06 0.28 -17.43
N PHE A 253 21.10 1.62 -17.30
CA PHE A 253 20.90 2.28 -16.01
C PHE A 253 19.95 3.47 -16.13
N SER A 254 18.89 3.43 -15.31
CA SER A 254 17.92 4.51 -15.16
C SER A 254 17.85 4.95 -13.70
N THR A 255 17.55 6.23 -13.49
CA THR A 255 17.25 6.79 -12.18
C THR A 255 15.87 7.40 -12.20
N SER A 256 15.17 7.43 -11.06
CA SER A 256 13.83 7.99 -11.00
C SER A 256 13.53 8.70 -9.69
N ILE A 257 12.66 9.70 -9.78
CA ILE A 257 12.09 10.41 -8.64
C ILE A 257 10.57 10.30 -8.70
N ARG A 258 9.95 10.09 -7.53
CA ARG A 258 8.50 9.89 -7.40
C ARG A 258 7.93 10.72 -6.26
N GLY A 259 6.83 11.42 -6.54
CA GLY A 259 5.97 12.04 -5.54
C GLY A 259 4.65 11.31 -5.39
N GLN A 260 4.13 11.23 -4.17
CA GLN A 260 2.82 10.64 -3.87
C GLN A 260 2.01 11.55 -2.96
N TYR A 261 0.72 11.65 -3.25
CA TYR A 261 -0.25 12.42 -2.48
C TYR A 261 -1.47 11.55 -2.17
N PHE A 262 -1.99 11.65 -0.95
CA PHE A 262 -3.13 10.86 -0.47
C PHE A 262 -4.22 11.80 0.08
N THR A 263 -5.49 11.47 -0.17
CA THR A 263 -6.66 12.11 0.47
C THR A 263 -7.74 11.12 0.82
#